data_AF-A0A2D5GCP4-F1
#
_entry.id   AF-A0A2D5GCP4-F1
#
_cell.length_a   1.000
_cell.length_b   1.000
_cell.length_c   1.000
_cell.angle_alpha   90.00
_cell.angle_beta   90.00
_cell.angle_gamma   90.00
#
_symmetry.space_group_name_H-M   'P 1'
#
loop_
_entity.id
_entity.type
_entity.pdbx_description
1 polymer ?
#
loop_
_entity_poly.entity_id
_entity_poly.type
_entity_poly.pdbx_seq_one_letter_code
_entity_poly.pdbx_strand_id
1 'polypeptide(L)'
;MNQKNETDHRAYAYAVMEQADQHIAGLDELSAKIQPGSTIETGAITQLTFNERSAVERSLQVLAEIAIGCSKHWLRQHQKPVPAESRACIERVYECLSGKALPDIQVMRGAIATRNVIVHDYLNLDWQRIEPVLKQRKYVQ
;
A
#
# COMPACT_ATOMS: atom_id res chain seq x y z
N MET A 1 -18.92 15.54 -24.07
CA MET A 1 -18.14 15.14 -22.88
C MET A 1 -17.86 16.41 -22.08
N ASN A 2 -18.27 16.49 -20.82
CA ASN A 2 -18.39 17.76 -20.08
C ASN A 2 -17.10 18.06 -19.31
N GLN A 3 -16.42 19.19 -19.59
CA GLN A 3 -15.16 19.61 -18.94
C GLN A 3 -15.23 19.63 -17.39
N LYS A 4 -16.44 19.77 -16.82
CA LYS A 4 -16.68 19.79 -15.38
C LYS A 4 -16.41 18.45 -14.68
N ASN A 5 -16.55 17.32 -15.39
CA ASN A 5 -16.24 15.99 -14.82
C ASN A 5 -14.74 15.67 -14.84
N GLU A 6 -13.98 16.25 -15.77
CA GLU A 6 -12.52 16.06 -15.84
C GLU A 6 -11.78 16.80 -14.72
N THR A 7 -12.25 17.97 -14.31
CA THR A 7 -11.59 18.76 -13.23
C THR A 7 -11.76 18.11 -11.86
N ASP A 8 -12.93 17.50 -11.61
CA ASP A 8 -13.29 16.88 -10.32
C ASP A 8 -12.49 15.60 -10.05
N HIS A 9 -12.25 14.80 -11.10
CA HIS A 9 -11.42 13.59 -10.99
C HIS A 9 -9.93 13.91 -10.81
N ARG A 10 -9.45 15.05 -11.32
CA ARG A 10 -8.06 15.48 -11.13
C ARG A 10 -7.79 15.86 -9.69
N ALA A 11 -8.67 16.63 -9.05
CA ALA A 11 -8.53 16.99 -7.63
C ALA A 11 -8.52 15.74 -6.73
N TYR A 12 -9.43 14.79 -6.98
CA TYR A 12 -9.44 13.50 -6.29
C TYR A 12 -8.15 12.71 -6.51
N ALA A 13 -7.69 12.59 -7.76
CA ALA A 13 -6.45 11.89 -8.06
C ALA A 13 -5.24 12.54 -7.37
N TYR A 14 -5.15 13.87 -7.35
CA TYR A 14 -4.10 14.60 -6.63
C TYR A 14 -4.13 14.30 -5.14
N ALA A 15 -5.31 14.36 -4.50
CA ALA A 15 -5.45 14.06 -3.08
C ALA A 15 -5.04 12.62 -2.74
N VAL A 16 -5.40 11.64 -3.60
CA VAL A 16 -4.99 10.24 -3.41
C VAL A 16 -3.49 10.05 -3.57
N MET A 17 -2.87 10.71 -4.56
CA MET A 17 -1.41 10.66 -4.75
C MET A 17 -0.68 11.31 -3.58
N GLU A 18 -1.12 12.49 -3.13
CA GLU A 18 -0.54 13.17 -1.97
C GLU A 18 -0.65 12.32 -0.70
N GLN A 19 -1.80 11.67 -0.48
CA GLN A 19 -1.97 10.75 0.64
C GLN A 19 -1.01 9.55 0.54
N ALA A 20 -0.85 8.97 -0.65
CA ALA A 20 0.10 7.87 -0.86
C ALA A 20 1.53 8.32 -0.55
N ASP A 21 1.94 9.50 -1.04
CA ASP A 21 3.27 10.07 -0.82
C ASP A 21 3.55 10.31 0.67
N GLN A 22 2.58 10.83 1.43
CA GLN A 22 2.70 11.02 2.88
C GLN A 22 2.93 9.69 3.61
N HIS A 23 2.19 8.65 3.25
CA HIS A 23 2.35 7.32 3.86
C HIS A 23 3.66 6.65 3.46
N ILE A 24 4.12 6.83 2.22
CA ILE A 24 5.44 6.35 1.75
C ILE A 24 6.56 7.06 2.51
N ALA A 25 6.48 8.39 2.65
CA ALA A 25 7.47 9.17 3.39
C ALA A 25 7.58 8.72 4.86
N GLY A 26 6.45 8.51 5.54
CA GLY A 26 6.43 7.99 6.90
C GLY A 26 7.02 6.56 7.00
N LEU A 27 6.75 5.70 6.01
CA LEU A 27 7.37 4.38 5.95
C LEU A 27 8.88 4.45 5.71
N ASP A 28 9.36 5.41 4.91
CA ASP A 28 10.78 5.64 4.67
C ASP A 28 11.52 6.08 5.94
N GLU A 29 10.93 6.99 6.72
CA GLU A 29 11.48 7.39 8.03
C GLU A 29 11.60 6.20 8.98
N LEU A 30 10.54 5.38 9.08
CA LEU A 30 10.50 4.21 9.94
C LEU A 30 11.43 3.09 9.44
N SER A 31 11.57 2.94 8.12
CA SER A 31 12.51 2.01 7.50
C SER A 31 13.95 2.41 7.81
N ALA A 32 14.30 3.70 7.68
CA ALA A 32 15.63 4.22 8.00
C ALA A 32 16.01 3.96 9.47
N LYS A 33 15.05 4.09 10.40
CA LYS A 33 15.25 3.83 11.83
C LYS A 33 15.65 2.39 12.16
N ILE A 34 15.26 1.41 11.33
CA ILE A 34 15.53 -0.01 11.58
C ILE A 34 16.62 -0.61 10.69
N GLN A 35 17.26 0.21 9.83
CA GLN A 35 18.38 -0.25 9.02
C GLN A 35 19.61 -0.55 9.91
N PRO A 36 20.40 -1.60 9.59
CA PRO A 36 21.65 -1.88 10.28
C PRO A 36 22.60 -0.67 10.19
N GLY A 37 23.04 -0.12 11.32
CA GLY A 37 23.91 1.05 11.38
C GLY A 37 23.23 2.37 11.76
N SER A 38 21.91 2.39 11.94
CA SER A 38 21.17 3.48 12.58
C SER A 38 21.55 3.55 14.07
N THR A 39 22.62 4.29 14.36
CA THR A 39 23.21 4.38 15.69
C THR A 39 22.38 5.37 16.51
N ILE A 40 21.67 4.89 17.51
CA ILE A 40 21.33 5.69 18.69
C ILE A 40 22.32 5.25 19.76
N GLU A 41 23.01 6.21 20.38
CA GLU A 41 24.19 6.09 21.27
C GLU A 41 24.00 5.28 22.56
N THR A 42 22.94 4.50 22.68
CA THR A 42 22.67 3.60 23.80
C THR A 42 22.28 2.28 23.20
N GLY A 43 23.08 1.22 23.45
CA GLY A 43 23.02 -0.11 22.83
C GLY A 43 21.73 -0.93 23.02
N ALA A 44 20.56 -0.29 22.92
CA ALA A 44 19.28 -0.92 22.71
C ALA A 44 19.09 -1.16 21.21
N ILE A 45 18.76 -2.40 20.87
CA ILE A 45 18.36 -2.83 19.53
C ILE A 45 17.37 -1.80 18.95
N THR A 46 17.59 -1.30 17.73
CA THR A 46 16.70 -0.38 17.02
C THR A 46 15.36 -1.06 16.69
N GLN A 47 14.51 -1.19 17.70
CA GLN A 47 13.16 -1.70 17.58
C GLN A 47 12.19 -0.54 17.48
N LEU A 48 11.22 -0.66 16.57
CA LEU A 48 10.09 0.25 16.52
C LEU A 48 9.26 0.12 17.81
N THR A 49 8.88 1.27 18.36
CA THR A 49 7.90 1.36 19.44
C THR A 49 6.54 0.82 18.97
N PHE A 50 5.64 0.55 19.91
CA PHE A 50 4.28 0.13 19.59
C PHE A 50 3.58 1.09 18.61
N ASN A 51 3.64 2.40 18.89
CA ASN A 51 3.00 3.41 18.03
C ASN A 51 3.61 3.46 16.62
N GLU A 52 4.93 3.28 16.50
CA GLU A 52 5.60 3.24 15.21
C GLU A 52 5.24 1.99 14.41
N ARG A 53 5.10 0.84 15.07
CA ARG A 53 4.58 -0.39 14.44
C ARG A 53 3.16 -0.19 13.94
N SER A 54 2.28 0.39 14.75
CA SER A 54 0.91 0.74 14.34
C SER A 54 0.88 1.74 13.20
N ALA A 55 1.83 2.69 13.15
CA ALA A 55 1.95 3.62 12.03
C ALA A 55 2.34 2.91 10.73
N VAL A 56 3.27 1.94 10.78
CA VAL A 56 3.61 1.11 9.61
C VAL A 56 2.40 0.31 9.14
N GLU A 57 1.73 -0.39 10.05
CA GLU A 57 0.53 -1.18 9.75
C GLU A 57 -0.53 -0.33 9.06
N ARG A 58 -0.79 0.87 9.61
CA ARG A 58 -1.75 1.81 9.04
C ARG A 58 -1.32 2.29 7.66
N SER A 59 -0.06 2.66 7.47
CA SER A 59 0.43 3.13 6.17
C SER A 59 0.35 2.04 5.11
N LEU A 60 0.73 0.79 5.42
CA LEU A 60 0.60 -0.34 4.49
C LEU A 60 -0.87 -0.62 4.14
N GLN A 61 -1.77 -0.54 5.12
CA GLN A 61 -3.20 -0.68 4.87
C GLN A 61 -3.72 0.41 3.92
N VAL A 62 -3.36 1.68 4.16
CA VAL A 62 -3.81 2.79 3.31
C VAL A 62 -3.31 2.64 1.88
N LEU A 63 -2.04 2.30 1.68
CA LEU A 63 -1.47 2.08 0.34
C LEU A 63 -2.20 0.94 -0.40
N ALA A 64 -2.51 -0.16 0.29
CA ALA A 64 -3.28 -1.25 -0.29
C ALA A 64 -4.73 -0.82 -0.65
N GLU A 65 -5.40 -0.06 0.22
CA GLU A 65 -6.75 0.47 -0.05
C GLU A 65 -6.78 1.46 -1.23
N ILE A 66 -5.75 2.29 -1.36
CA ILE A 66 -5.58 3.19 -2.51
C ILE A 66 -5.47 2.36 -3.79
N ALA A 67 -4.64 1.31 -3.83
CA ALA A 67 -4.49 0.45 -5.00
C ALA A 67 -5.81 -0.27 -5.36
N ILE A 68 -6.55 -0.78 -4.37
CA ILE A 68 -7.86 -1.41 -4.56
C ILE A 68 -8.88 -0.38 -5.08
N GLY A 69 -8.91 0.82 -4.50
CA GLY A 69 -9.79 1.91 -4.89
C GLY A 69 -9.55 2.36 -6.33
N CYS A 70 -8.29 2.56 -6.70
CA CYS A 70 -7.86 2.87 -8.07
C CYS A 70 -8.28 1.76 -9.05
N SER A 71 -8.12 0.49 -8.66
CA SER A 71 -8.53 -0.64 -9.49
C SER A 71 -10.04 -0.66 -9.74
N LYS A 72 -10.85 -0.48 -8.68
CA LYS A 72 -12.32 -0.39 -8.79
C LYS A 72 -12.74 0.80 -9.66
N HIS A 73 -12.10 1.95 -9.46
CA HIS A 73 -12.39 3.14 -10.25
C HIS A 73 -12.06 2.93 -11.74
N TRP A 74 -10.88 2.36 -12.03
CA TRP A 74 -10.47 2.04 -13.40
C TRP A 74 -11.46 1.10 -14.10
N LEU A 75 -11.88 0.02 -13.42
CA LEU A 75 -12.86 -0.93 -13.95
C LEU A 75 -14.21 -0.26 -14.26
N ARG A 76 -14.71 0.61 -13.36
CA ARG A 76 -15.96 1.37 -13.57
C ARG A 76 -15.85 2.30 -14.78
N GLN A 77 -14.75 3.04 -14.89
CA GLN A 77 -14.54 3.97 -16.01
C GLN A 77 -14.49 3.25 -17.37
N HIS A 78 -13.99 2.01 -17.40
CA HIS A 78 -13.91 1.19 -18.61
C HIS A 78 -15.11 0.24 -18.79
N GLN A 79 -16.18 0.43 -18.02
CA GLN A 79 -17.40 -0.39 -18.08
C GLN A 79 -17.13 -1.90 -17.94
N LYS A 80 -16.11 -2.26 -17.15
CA LYS A 80 -15.77 -3.65 -16.84
C LYS A 80 -16.50 -4.10 -15.56
N PRO A 81 -16.80 -5.39 -15.41
CA PRO A 81 -17.34 -5.92 -14.16
C PRO A 81 -16.39 -5.63 -13.00
N VAL A 82 -16.93 -5.12 -11.90
CA VAL A 82 -16.18 -4.82 -10.67
C VAL A 82 -16.41 -5.95 -9.66
N PRO A 83 -15.40 -6.79 -9.38
CA PRO A 83 -15.53 -7.83 -8.36
C PRO A 83 -15.82 -7.24 -6.97
N ALA A 84 -16.47 -8.02 -6.11
CA ALA A 84 -16.67 -7.63 -4.71
C ALA A 84 -15.37 -7.74 -3.90
N GLU A 85 -14.59 -8.78 -4.19
CA GLU A 85 -13.36 -9.11 -3.48
C GLU A 85 -12.17 -8.26 -4.01
N SER A 86 -11.33 -7.80 -3.08
CA SER A 86 -10.26 -6.83 -3.34
C SER A 86 -9.17 -7.38 -4.26
N ARG A 87 -8.72 -8.62 -4.04
CA ARG A 87 -7.74 -9.28 -4.90
C ARG A 87 -8.27 -9.48 -6.31
N ALA A 88 -9.51 -9.95 -6.45
CA ALA A 88 -10.15 -10.12 -7.74
C ALA A 88 -10.25 -8.80 -8.53
N CYS A 89 -10.45 -7.66 -7.85
CA CYS A 89 -10.43 -6.35 -8.51
C CYS A 89 -9.07 -6.05 -9.15
N ILE A 90 -7.97 -6.26 -8.41
CA ILE A 90 -6.62 -5.99 -8.93
C ILE A 90 -6.28 -6.98 -10.05
N GLU A 91 -6.56 -8.27 -9.86
CA GLU A 91 -6.30 -9.30 -10.87
C GLU A 91 -7.04 -9.00 -12.18
N ARG A 92 -8.30 -8.55 -12.10
CA ARG A 92 -9.07 -8.15 -13.30
C ARG A 92 -8.45 -6.95 -14.01
N VAL A 93 -7.91 -5.96 -13.28
CA VAL A 93 -7.21 -4.83 -13.91
C VAL A 93 -5.95 -5.32 -14.61
N TYR A 94 -5.18 -6.19 -13.97
CA TYR A 94 -3.99 -6.82 -14.56
C TYR A 94 -4.32 -7.60 -15.84
N GLU A 95 -5.40 -8.38 -15.85
CA GLU A 95 -5.92 -9.07 -17.04
C GLU A 95 -6.26 -8.07 -18.15
N CYS A 96 -6.95 -6.97 -17.83
CA CYS A 96 -7.34 -5.97 -18.83
C CYS A 96 -6.16 -5.14 -19.36
N LEU A 97 -5.09 -5.03 -18.58
CA LEU A 97 -3.87 -4.28 -18.92
C LEU A 97 -2.72 -5.19 -19.39
N SER A 98 -3.00 -6.47 -19.65
CA SER A 98 -2.02 -7.45 -20.11
C SER A 98 -1.24 -6.91 -21.32
N GLY A 99 0.10 -6.87 -21.22
CA GLY A 99 0.98 -6.33 -22.27
C GLY A 99 1.52 -4.92 -21.98
N LYS A 100 1.10 -4.27 -20.89
CA LYS A 100 1.77 -3.08 -20.36
C LYS A 100 2.85 -3.46 -19.35
N ALA A 101 3.81 -2.57 -19.13
CA ALA A 101 4.77 -2.69 -18.03
C ALA A 101 4.02 -2.45 -16.71
N LEU A 102 3.56 -3.55 -16.09
CA LEU A 102 2.99 -3.57 -14.74
C LEU A 102 4.00 -4.20 -13.79
N PRO A 103 4.03 -3.81 -12.51
CA PRO A 103 4.75 -4.56 -11.47
C PRO A 103 4.28 -6.01 -11.43
N ASP A 104 5.12 -6.94 -10.98
CA ASP A 104 4.71 -8.34 -10.83
C ASP A 104 3.42 -8.44 -9.99
N ILE A 105 2.42 -9.15 -10.50
CA ILE A 105 1.14 -9.37 -9.82
C ILE A 105 1.31 -10.01 -8.44
N GLN A 106 2.40 -10.75 -8.20
CA GLN A 106 2.72 -11.32 -6.89
C GLN A 106 2.99 -10.25 -5.83
N VAL A 107 3.55 -9.09 -6.22
CA VAL A 107 3.74 -7.95 -5.30
C VAL A 107 2.38 -7.45 -4.82
N MET A 108 1.44 -7.24 -5.75
CA MET A 108 0.09 -6.76 -5.42
C MET A 108 -0.70 -7.79 -4.59
N ARG A 109 -0.59 -9.08 -4.92
CA ARG A 109 -1.19 -10.16 -4.13
C ARG A 109 -0.63 -10.18 -2.72
N GLY A 110 0.68 -9.99 -2.56
CA GLY A 110 1.35 -9.85 -1.28
C GLY A 110 0.83 -8.65 -0.48
N ALA A 111 0.72 -7.47 -1.11
CA ALA A 111 0.18 -6.27 -0.46
C ALA A 111 -1.25 -6.47 0.07
N ILE A 112 -2.13 -7.10 -0.71
CA ILE A 112 -3.50 -7.43 -0.29
C ILE A 112 -3.51 -8.45 0.85
N ALA A 113 -2.66 -9.48 0.77
CA ALA A 113 -2.54 -10.47 1.84
C ALA A 113 -2.09 -9.81 3.15
N THR A 114 -1.07 -8.96 3.12
CA THR A 114 -0.59 -8.18 4.27
C THR A 114 -1.70 -7.31 4.84
N ARG A 115 -2.45 -6.58 3.99
CA ARG A 115 -3.62 -5.80 4.41
C ARG A 115 -4.66 -6.65 5.14
N ASN A 116 -4.96 -7.84 4.62
CA ASN A 116 -5.95 -8.73 5.24
C ASN A 116 -5.49 -9.23 6.61
N VAL A 117 -4.22 -9.59 6.75
CA VAL A 117 -3.66 -10.02 8.05
C VAL A 117 -3.70 -8.85 9.05
N ILE A 118 -3.29 -7.64 8.64
CA ILE A 118 -3.36 -6.44 9.51
C ILE A 118 -4.79 -6.18 9.99
N VAL A 119 -5.79 -6.30 9.11
CA VAL A 119 -7.20 -6.01 9.44
C VAL A 119 -7.84 -7.10 10.28
N HIS A 120 -7.58 -8.37 9.99
CA HIS A 120 -8.29 -9.49 10.58
C HIS A 120 -7.60 -10.12 11.79
N ASP A 121 -6.26 -10.10 11.83
CA ASP A 121 -5.46 -10.74 12.87
C ASP A 121 -4.77 -9.71 13.80
N TYR A 122 -5.32 -8.50 13.92
CA TYR A 122 -4.69 -7.37 14.62
C TYR A 122 -4.28 -7.66 16.08
N LEU A 123 -4.95 -8.60 16.77
CA LEU A 123 -4.57 -9.02 18.14
C LEU A 123 -3.33 -9.93 18.18
N ASN A 124 -3.07 -10.67 17.11
CA ASN A 124 -2.00 -11.69 17.03
C ASN A 124 -1.08 -11.44 15.82
N LEU A 125 -0.94 -10.18 15.43
CA LEU A 125 -0.20 -9.81 14.24
C LEU A 125 1.28 -10.18 14.38
N ASP A 126 1.72 -11.15 13.60
CA ASP A 126 3.12 -11.57 13.56
C ASP A 126 3.95 -10.56 12.78
N TRP A 127 4.61 -9.67 13.52
CA TRP A 127 5.47 -8.63 12.95
C TRP A 127 6.65 -9.20 12.16
N GLN A 128 7.06 -10.45 12.36
CA GLN A 128 8.12 -11.07 11.55
C GLN A 128 7.74 -11.15 10.06
N ARG A 129 6.44 -11.07 9.73
CA ARG A 129 5.95 -11.02 8.35
C ARG A 129 5.93 -9.62 7.75
N ILE A 130 5.82 -8.58 8.59
CA ILE A 130 5.75 -7.17 8.16
C ILE A 130 7.15 -6.54 8.13
N GLU A 131 8.02 -6.94 9.05
CA GLU A 131 9.41 -6.45 9.16
C GLU A 131 10.18 -6.48 7.85
N PRO A 132 10.13 -7.58 7.07
CA PRO A 132 10.81 -7.62 5.78
C PRO A 132 10.23 -6.63 4.77
N VAL A 133 8.92 -6.35 4.80
CA VAL A 133 8.27 -5.38 3.90
C VAL A 133 8.83 -3.98 4.14
N LEU A 134 9.00 -3.61 5.42
CA LEU A 134 9.55 -2.32 5.81
C LEU A 134 11.07 -2.24 5.56
N LYS A 135 11.84 -3.22 6.04
CA LYS A 135 13.31 -3.27 5.90
C LYS A 135 13.77 -3.25 4.46
N GLN A 136 13.06 -3.96 3.58
CA GLN A 136 13.41 -4.08 2.16
C GLN A 136 12.71 -3.04 1.28
N ARG A 137 11.95 -2.12 1.89
CA ARG A 137 11.16 -1.09 1.20
C ARG A 137 10.28 -1.66 0.09
N LYS A 138 9.62 -2.79 0.35
CA LYS A 138 8.74 -3.48 -0.63
C LYS A 138 7.44 -2.74 -0.91
N TYR A 139 7.17 -1.64 -0.21
CA TYR A 139 6.00 -0.78 -0.39
C TYR A 139 6.13 0.25 -1.53
N VAL A 140 7.30 0.35 -2.18
CA VAL A 140 7.54 1.22 -3.34
C VAL A 140 7.85 0.46 -4.65
N GLN A 141 7.72 -0.87 -4.64
CA GLN A 141 8.08 -1.74 -5.78
C GLN A 141 6.96 -1.93 -6.79
#